data_AF-A0A4U7DCJ4-F1
#
_entry.id   AF-A0A4U7DCJ4-F1
#
_cell.length_a   1.000
_cell.length_b   1.000
_cell.length_c   1.000
_cell.angle_alpha   90.00
_cell.angle_beta   90.00
_cell.angle_gamma   90.00
#
_symmetry.space_group_name_H-M   'P 1'
#
loop_
_entity.id
_entity.type
_entity.pdbx_description
1 polymer ?
#
loop_
_entity_poly.entity_id
_entity_poly.type
_entity_poly.pdbx_seq_one_letter_code
_entity_poly.pdbx_strand_id
1 'polypeptide(L)'
;MTLVVVPVRFPPSSHSAATLREAARVAAERDAALTILHVDLYQRSGGVSRSDLKRAVEERIGRVDRARYVVRRGFLVEETILEEIVAEDADVVVIGSKQAGRWRRMVQKLLSDPDIDSFLRGELDCTVITVDADGETTVDETGDDAAPLPDDAGDD
;
A
#
# COMPACT_ATOMS: atom_id res chain seq x y z
N MET A 1 -2.19 -13.59 -11.02
CA MET A 1 -2.41 -12.38 -11.84
C MET A 1 -1.90 -11.25 -10.98
N THR A 2 -1.00 -10.41 -11.49
CA THR A 2 -0.41 -9.36 -10.66
C THR A 2 -1.45 -8.32 -10.28
N LEU A 3 -1.50 -7.95 -9.00
CA LEU A 3 -2.38 -6.94 -8.43
C LEU A 3 -1.55 -5.80 -7.83
N VAL A 4 -1.86 -4.59 -8.28
CA VAL A 4 -1.33 -3.35 -7.71
C VAL A 4 -2.41 -2.70 -6.85
N VAL A 5 -2.12 -2.44 -5.58
CA VAL A 5 -3.00 -1.70 -4.68
C VAL A 5 -2.43 -0.32 -4.41
N VAL A 6 -3.28 0.72 -4.50
CA VAL A 6 -2.93 2.10 -4.15
C VAL A 6 -3.91 2.65 -3.12
N PRO A 7 -3.51 2.80 -1.85
CA PRO A 7 -4.33 3.45 -0.84
C PRO A 7 -4.35 4.97 -1.05
N VAL A 8 -5.54 5.56 -0.96
CA VAL A 8 -5.74 7.00 -1.09
C VAL A 8 -6.59 7.56 0.03
N ARG A 9 -6.24 8.78 0.46
CA ARG A 9 -7.13 9.59 1.28
C ARG A 9 -8.20 10.22 0.39
N PHE A 10 -9.41 10.31 0.92
CA PHE A 10 -10.52 10.99 0.26
C PHE A 10 -10.78 12.35 0.94
N PRO A 11 -10.99 13.43 0.16
CA PRO A 11 -10.75 13.51 -1.28
C PRO A 11 -9.23 13.45 -1.61
N PRO A 12 -8.84 12.98 -2.81
CA PRO A 12 -7.43 12.91 -3.19
C PRO A 12 -6.77 14.29 -3.19
N SER A 13 -5.61 14.35 -2.54
CA SER A 13 -4.74 15.55 -2.53
C SER A 13 -3.85 15.59 -3.77
N SER A 14 -3.15 16.71 -4.01
CA SER A 14 -2.16 16.79 -5.10
C SER A 14 -1.05 15.75 -4.97
N HIS A 15 -0.63 15.42 -3.74
CA HIS A 15 0.36 14.34 -3.51
C HIS A 15 -0.23 12.97 -3.83
N SER A 16 -1.49 12.74 -3.48
CA SER A 16 -2.20 11.51 -3.84
C SER A 16 -2.33 11.34 -5.36
N ALA A 17 -2.38 12.44 -6.11
CA ALA A 17 -2.42 12.40 -7.57
C ALA A 17 -1.10 11.89 -8.18
N ALA A 18 0.06 12.24 -7.62
CA ALA A 18 1.35 11.69 -8.05
C ALA A 18 1.39 10.17 -7.81
N THR A 19 1.06 9.74 -6.58
CA THR A 19 0.99 8.31 -6.22
C THR A 19 0.01 7.54 -7.10
N LEU A 20 -1.17 8.09 -7.40
CA LEU A 20 -2.18 7.45 -8.26
C LEU A 20 -1.70 7.29 -9.71
N ARG A 21 -1.03 8.30 -10.28
CA ARG A 21 -0.48 8.21 -11.63
C ARG A 21 0.62 7.16 -11.69
N GLU A 22 1.45 7.11 -10.66
CA GLU A 22 2.51 6.12 -10.56
C GLU A 22 1.95 4.70 -10.44
N ALA A 23 0.92 4.50 -9.60
CA ALA A 23 0.26 3.20 -9.50
C ALA A 23 -0.37 2.76 -10.82
N ALA A 24 -0.99 3.68 -11.56
CA ALA A 24 -1.53 3.39 -12.88
C ALA A 24 -0.42 3.04 -13.90
N ARG A 25 0.72 3.74 -13.84
CA ARG A 25 1.90 3.43 -14.66
C ARG A 25 2.44 2.03 -14.35
N VAL A 26 2.70 1.73 -13.08
CA VAL A 26 3.19 0.42 -12.63
C VAL A 26 2.24 -0.70 -13.04
N ALA A 27 0.93 -0.49 -12.88
CA ALA A 27 -0.06 -1.47 -13.29
C ALA A 27 -0.04 -1.72 -14.81
N ALA A 28 0.07 -0.66 -15.61
CA ALA A 28 0.16 -0.79 -17.06
C ALA A 28 1.46 -1.48 -17.51
N GLU A 29 2.60 -1.13 -16.92
CA GLU A 29 3.91 -1.73 -17.23
C GLU A 29 3.97 -3.23 -16.88
N ARG A 30 3.28 -3.64 -15.81
CA ARG A 30 3.22 -5.04 -15.36
C ARG A 30 2.02 -5.83 -15.90
N ASP A 31 1.19 -5.23 -16.78
CA ASP A 31 -0.12 -5.77 -17.20
C ASP A 31 -0.98 -6.27 -16.01
N ALA A 32 -0.92 -5.52 -14.91
CA ALA A 32 -1.54 -5.85 -13.64
C ALA A 32 -2.92 -5.21 -13.50
N ALA A 33 -3.77 -5.82 -12.66
CA ALA A 33 -4.97 -5.15 -12.19
C ALA A 33 -4.62 -4.02 -11.21
N LEU A 34 -5.38 -2.94 -11.23
CA LEU A 34 -5.20 -1.84 -10.27
C LEU A 34 -6.40 -1.75 -9.33
N THR A 35 -6.14 -1.79 -8.03
CA THR A 35 -7.13 -1.53 -6.99
C THR A 35 -6.83 -0.21 -6.29
N ILE A 36 -7.75 0.74 -6.38
CA ILE A 36 -7.70 2.01 -5.67
C ILE A 36 -8.53 1.88 -4.39
N LEU A 37 -7.84 1.90 -3.26
CA LEU A 37 -8.42 1.65 -1.95
C LEU A 37 -8.58 2.94 -1.15
N HIS A 38 -9.77 3.18 -0.61
CA HIS A 38 -9.99 4.18 0.41
C HIS A 38 -10.48 3.54 1.71
N VAL A 39 -9.88 3.95 2.84
CA VAL A 39 -10.35 3.55 4.17
C VAL A 39 -11.17 4.69 4.78
N ASP A 40 -12.47 4.45 4.92
CA ASP A 40 -13.45 5.32 5.58
C ASP A 40 -13.46 5.02 7.08
N LEU A 41 -12.74 5.84 7.86
CA LEU A 41 -12.58 5.65 9.30
C LEU A 41 -13.92 5.85 10.03
N TYR A 42 -14.31 4.91 10.88
CA TYR A 42 -15.57 5.02 11.67
C TYR A 42 -15.70 6.34 12.45
N GLN A 43 -14.59 6.87 12.98
CA GLN A 43 -14.57 8.07 13.82
C GLN A 43 -14.73 9.39 13.04
N ARG A 44 -14.42 9.38 11.74
CA ARG A 44 -14.44 10.57 10.87
C ARG A 44 -15.19 10.30 9.56
N SER A 45 -16.08 9.31 9.56
CA SER A 45 -16.61 8.76 8.33
C SER A 45 -17.44 9.80 7.59
N GLY A 46 -17.10 10.05 6.32
CA GLY A 46 -17.89 10.89 5.43
C GLY A 46 -19.00 10.11 4.72
N GLY A 47 -19.04 8.79 4.88
CA GLY A 47 -19.93 7.92 4.11
C GLY A 47 -19.53 7.88 2.63
N VAL A 48 -18.23 7.83 2.36
CA VAL A 48 -17.69 7.87 1.00
C VAL A 48 -18.15 6.62 0.23
N SER A 49 -18.86 6.82 -0.87
CA SER A 49 -19.24 5.70 -1.74
C SER A 49 -18.12 5.35 -2.72
N ARG A 50 -18.17 4.13 -3.28
CA ARG A 50 -17.29 3.73 -4.39
C ARG A 50 -17.38 4.69 -5.58
N SER A 51 -18.59 5.19 -5.89
CA SER A 51 -18.81 6.11 -7.00
C SER A 51 -18.20 7.49 -6.74
N ASP A 52 -18.23 7.96 -5.49
CA ASP A 52 -17.57 9.21 -5.09
C ASP A 52 -16.06 9.09 -5.21
N LEU A 53 -15.48 7.98 -4.74
CA LEU A 53 -14.06 7.70 -4.88
C LEU A 53 -13.65 7.69 -6.36
N LYS A 54 -14.39 6.95 -7.20
CA LYS A 54 -14.13 6.89 -8.65
C LYS A 54 -14.14 8.28 -9.26
N ARG A 55 -15.20 9.05 -9.04
CA ARG A 55 -15.34 10.40 -9.60
C ARG A 55 -14.19 11.30 -9.15
N ALA A 56 -13.88 11.34 -7.86
CA ALA A 56 -12.85 12.22 -7.32
C ALA A 56 -11.44 11.85 -7.82
N VAL A 57 -11.17 10.56 -8.08
CA VAL A 57 -9.91 10.13 -8.69
C VAL A 57 -9.86 10.54 -10.16
N GLU A 58 -10.91 10.25 -10.93
CA GLU A 58 -10.93 10.55 -12.36
C GLU A 58 -10.89 12.05 -12.65
N GLU A 59 -11.48 12.89 -11.79
CA GLU A 59 -11.38 14.35 -11.84
C GLU A 59 -9.94 14.85 -11.63
N ARG A 60 -9.11 14.08 -10.92
CA ARG A 60 -7.75 14.48 -10.54
C ARG A 60 -6.68 14.03 -11.52
N ILE A 61 -6.80 12.81 -12.01
CA ILE A 61 -5.75 12.19 -12.84
C ILE A 61 -6.25 11.71 -14.21
N GLY A 62 -7.52 11.93 -14.52
CA GLY A 62 -8.16 11.40 -15.72
C GLY A 62 -8.66 9.97 -15.52
N ARG A 63 -9.22 9.38 -16.57
CA ARG A 63 -9.71 8.00 -16.54
C ARG A 63 -8.55 7.03 -16.30
N VAL A 64 -8.81 6.02 -15.48
CA VAL A 64 -7.86 4.95 -15.20
C VAL A 64 -8.44 3.65 -15.74
N ASP A 65 -7.77 3.10 -16.75
CA ASP A 65 -8.18 1.83 -17.37
C ASP A 65 -7.96 0.66 -16.40
N ARG A 66 -8.84 -0.35 -16.48
CA ARG A 66 -8.74 -1.61 -15.70
C ARG A 66 -8.62 -1.41 -14.17
N ALA A 67 -9.15 -0.32 -13.63
CA ALA A 67 -9.13 -0.03 -12.19
C ALA A 67 -10.41 -0.47 -11.44
N ARG A 68 -10.22 -1.16 -10.32
CA ARG A 68 -11.25 -1.41 -9.29
C ARG A 68 -11.17 -0.32 -8.23
N TYR A 69 -12.32 0.16 -7.79
CA TYR A 69 -12.42 1.15 -6.71
C TYR A 69 -13.05 0.47 -5.50
N VAL A 70 -12.35 0.53 -4.37
CA VAL A 70 -12.74 -0.15 -3.13
C VAL A 70 -12.80 0.87 -2.00
N VAL A 71 -13.88 0.81 -1.21
CA VAL A 71 -13.99 1.53 0.04
C VAL A 71 -14.15 0.51 1.16
N ARG A 72 -13.25 0.55 2.13
CA ARG A 72 -13.32 -0.25 3.36
C ARG A 72 -13.60 0.65 4.54
N ARG A 73 -14.34 0.12 5.52
CA ARG A 73 -14.52 0.79 6.80
C ARG A 73 -13.57 0.16 7.80
N GLY A 74 -12.96 0.99 8.63
CA GLY A 74 -12.01 0.52 9.62
C GLY A 74 -11.80 1.52 10.76
N PHE A 75 -11.15 1.07 11.82
CA PHE A 75 -10.77 1.92 12.95
C PHE A 75 -9.40 2.57 12.73
N LEU A 76 -8.50 1.87 12.03
CA LEU A 76 -7.14 2.32 11.73
C LEU A 76 -6.87 2.16 10.23
N VAL A 77 -6.36 3.23 9.61
CA VAL A 77 -6.16 3.28 8.15
C VAL A 77 -5.18 2.21 7.72
N GLU A 78 -4.02 2.15 8.37
CA GLU A 78 -2.93 1.31 7.92
C GLU A 78 -3.25 -0.17 8.13
N GLU A 79 -3.96 -0.51 9.21
CA GLU A 79 -4.36 -1.90 9.51
C GLU A 79 -5.33 -2.40 8.47
N THR A 80 -6.34 -1.59 8.16
CA THR A 80 -7.34 -1.92 7.13
C THR A 80 -6.69 -2.03 5.74
N ILE A 81 -5.64 -1.24 5.46
CA ILE A 81 -4.89 -1.37 4.20
C ILE A 81 -4.16 -2.71 4.17
N LEU A 82 -3.50 -3.12 5.26
CA LEU A 82 -2.81 -4.39 5.33
C LEU A 82 -3.74 -5.58 5.22
N GLU A 83 -4.88 -5.54 5.90
CA GLU A 83 -5.94 -6.56 5.76
C GLU A 83 -6.39 -6.70 4.32
N GLU A 84 -6.55 -5.60 3.58
CA GLU A 84 -6.95 -5.65 2.17
C GLU A 84 -5.84 -6.18 1.26
N ILE A 85 -4.57 -5.84 1.51
CA ILE A 85 -3.42 -6.36 0.77
C ILE A 85 -3.33 -7.87 0.90
N VAL A 86 -3.44 -8.36 2.14
CA VAL A 86 -3.43 -9.80 2.44
C VAL A 86 -4.66 -10.48 1.82
N ALA A 87 -5.85 -9.91 2.01
CA ALA A 87 -7.08 -10.54 1.53
C ALA A 87 -7.20 -10.62 -0.01
N GLU A 88 -6.50 -9.76 -0.73
CA GLU A 88 -6.52 -9.73 -2.21
C GLU A 88 -5.19 -10.23 -2.82
N ASP A 89 -4.27 -10.79 -2.02
CA ASP A 89 -2.95 -11.29 -2.45
C ASP A 89 -2.18 -10.26 -3.29
N ALA A 90 -2.11 -9.01 -2.81
CA ALA A 90 -1.55 -7.92 -3.61
C ALA A 90 -0.03 -8.03 -3.75
N ASP A 91 0.44 -8.18 -4.99
CA ASP A 91 1.88 -8.28 -5.30
C ASP A 91 2.63 -6.94 -5.12
N VAL A 92 1.94 -5.82 -5.31
CA VAL A 92 2.54 -4.48 -5.23
C VAL A 92 1.63 -3.52 -4.50
N VAL A 93 2.17 -2.79 -3.53
CA VAL A 93 1.51 -1.61 -2.96
C VAL A 93 2.25 -0.34 -3.36
N VAL A 94 1.52 0.67 -3.82
CA VAL A 94 2.08 1.98 -4.17
C VAL A 94 1.58 3.01 -3.17
N ILE A 95 2.47 3.60 -2.38
CA ILE A 95 2.14 4.53 -1.30
C ILE A 95 2.89 5.85 -1.43
N GLY A 96 2.28 6.95 -1.00
CA GLY A 96 2.98 8.23 -0.93
C GLY A 96 3.99 8.26 0.22
N SER A 97 5.08 9.03 0.07
CA SER A 97 6.15 9.12 1.07
C SER A 97 5.69 9.54 2.47
N LYS A 98 4.62 10.35 2.55
CA LYS A 98 3.95 10.71 3.83
C LYS A 98 3.28 9.54 4.54
N GLN A 99 2.89 8.50 3.80
CA GLN A 99 2.30 7.26 4.35
C GLN A 99 3.35 6.17 4.58
N ALA A 100 4.44 6.16 3.80
CA ALA A 100 5.50 5.15 3.89
C ALA A 100 6.06 4.96 5.30
N GLY A 101 6.36 6.05 6.01
CA GLY A 101 6.91 5.94 7.37
C GLY A 101 5.95 5.34 8.40
N ARG A 102 4.64 5.46 8.21
CA ARG A 102 3.64 4.88 9.12
C ARG A 102 3.35 3.42 8.75
N TRP A 103 3.29 3.14 7.45
CA TRP A 103 3.19 1.80 6.90
C TRP A 103 4.34 0.90 7.38
N ARG A 104 5.59 1.32 7.16
CA ARG A 104 6.79 0.58 7.58
C ARG A 104 6.78 0.24 9.07
N ARG A 105 6.39 1.19 9.94
CA ARG A 105 6.27 0.93 11.38
C ARG A 105 5.19 -0.09 11.72
N MET A 106 4.06 -0.09 11.01
CA MET A 106 3.01 -1.07 11.24
C MET A 106 3.46 -2.46 10.81
N VAL A 107 4.02 -2.59 9.61
CA VAL A 107 4.54 -3.86 9.09
C VAL A 107 5.62 -4.41 10.00
N GLN A 108 6.61 -3.60 10.38
CA GLN A 108 7.66 -4.01 11.33
C GLN A 108 7.08 -4.47 12.67
N LYS A 109 6.08 -3.78 13.20
CA LYS A 109 5.44 -4.17 14.47
C LYS A 109 4.74 -5.52 14.37
N LEU A 110 4.08 -5.81 13.24
CA LEU A 110 3.38 -7.08 13.02
C LEU A 110 4.34 -8.24 12.75
N LEU A 111 5.45 -7.99 12.05
CA LEU A 111 6.54 -8.97 11.90
C LEU A 111 7.34 -9.21 13.19
N SER A 112 7.25 -8.29 14.16
CA SER A 112 7.89 -8.47 15.48
C SER A 112 7.06 -9.32 16.45
N ASP A 113 5.84 -9.71 16.07
CA ASP A 113 4.96 -10.57 16.88
C ASP A 113 5.14 -12.03 16.45
N PRO A 114 5.72 -12.91 17.28
CA PRO A 114 6.11 -14.27 16.87
C PRO A 114 4.92 -15.16 16.47
N ASP A 115 3.70 -14.86 16.92
CA ASP A 115 2.49 -15.60 16.52
C ASP A 115 1.96 -15.15 15.15
N ILE A 116 2.36 -13.97 14.67
CA ILE A 116 1.91 -13.38 13.41
C ILE A 116 3.02 -13.44 12.34
N ASP A 117 4.28 -13.42 12.75
CA ASP A 117 5.47 -13.43 11.90
C ASP A 117 5.48 -14.61 10.91
N SER A 118 5.17 -15.83 11.35
CA SER A 118 5.14 -16.99 10.45
C SER A 118 3.98 -16.97 9.44
N PHE A 119 2.87 -16.27 9.75
CA PHE A 119 1.73 -16.13 8.85
C PHE A 119 1.96 -14.99 7.85
N LEU A 120 2.46 -13.84 8.32
CA LEU A 120 2.72 -12.68 7.47
C LEU A 120 3.96 -12.81 6.61
N ARG A 121 5.00 -13.54 7.03
CA ARG A 121 6.24 -13.73 6.27
C ARG A 121 6.06 -14.65 5.05
N GLY A 122 4.97 -15.43 4.99
CA GLY A 122 4.56 -16.18 3.80
C GLY A 122 3.54 -15.48 2.90
N GLU A 123 2.86 -14.44 3.40
CA GLU A 123 1.76 -13.74 2.71
C GLU A 123 2.12 -12.31 2.29
N LEU A 124 3.19 -11.72 2.86
CA LEU A 124 3.67 -10.38 2.55
C LEU A 124 4.88 -10.38 1.60
N ASP A 125 4.84 -11.20 0.55
CA ASP A 125 5.72 -11.07 -0.63
C ASP A 125 5.29 -9.85 -1.50
N CYS A 126 4.99 -8.72 -0.86
CA CYS A 126 4.50 -7.51 -1.49
C CYS A 126 5.64 -6.51 -1.71
N THR A 127 5.80 -6.05 -2.94
CA THR A 127 6.71 -4.95 -3.28
C THR A 127 6.08 -3.62 -2.85
N VAL A 128 6.79 -2.82 -2.06
CA VAL A 128 6.33 -1.48 -1.66
C VAL A 128 7.02 -0.43 -2.52
N ILE A 129 6.26 0.29 -3.34
CA ILE A 129 6.74 1.44 -4.10
C ILE A 129 6.33 2.71 -3.38
N THR A 130 7.31 3.47 -2.91
CA THR A 130 7.11 4.78 -2.30
C THR A 130 7.23 5.87 -3.36
N VAL A 131 6.27 6.80 -3.38
CA VAL A 131 6.24 7.92 -4.33
C VAL A 131 6.35 9.23 -3.57
N ASP A 132 7.34 10.02 -3.92
CA ASP A 132 7.53 11.36 -3.38
C ASP A 132 6.63 12.42 -4.04
N ALA A 133 6.57 13.61 -3.45
CA ALA A 133 5.72 14.69 -3.94
C ALA A 133 6.05 15.12 -5.38
N ASP A 134 7.31 14.98 -5.77
CA ASP A 134 7.84 15.29 -7.10
C ASP A 134 7.71 14.11 -8.09
N GLY A 135 7.19 12.95 -7.65
CA GLY A 135 7.02 11.76 -8.46
C GLY A 135 8.25 10.85 -8.56
N GLU A 136 9.31 11.15 -7.79
CA GLU A 136 10.43 10.23 -7.61
C GLU A 136 9.95 8.97 -6.86
N THR A 137 10.50 7.80 -7.22
CA THR A 137 10.07 6.51 -6.67
C THR A 137 11.20 5.78 -6.00
N THR A 138 10.93 5.20 -4.82
CA THR A 138 11.82 4.27 -4.12
C THR A 138 11.12 2.92 -4.01
N VAL A 139 11.81 1.83 -4.32
CA VAL A 139 11.27 0.46 -4.24
C VAL A 139 11.89 -0.22 -3.01
N ASP A 140 11.04 -0.77 -2.16
CA ASP A 140 11.40 -1.56 -0.98
C ASP A 140 10.79 -2.95 -1.18
N GLU A 141 11.61 -3.99 -1.27
CA GLU A 141 11.13 -5.37 -1.28
C GLU A 141 10.97 -5.80 0.19
N THR A 142 9.76 -6.17 0.61
CA THR A 142 9.46 -6.46 2.03
C THR A 142 10.00 -7.82 2.48
N GLY A 143 10.97 -8.40 1.78
CA GLY A 143 11.45 -9.75 2.01
C GLY A 143 12.91 -9.95 1.63
N ASP A 144 13.84 -9.21 2.24
CA ASP A 144 15.17 -9.71 2.63
C ASP A 144 15.89 -8.62 3.45
N ASP A 145 15.53 -8.46 4.72
CA ASP A 145 16.48 -7.91 5.70
C ASP A 145 16.95 -9.10 6.53
N ALA A 146 17.84 -9.89 5.91
CA ALA A 146 18.70 -10.80 6.64
C ALA A 146 19.46 -9.95 7.65
N ALA A 147 18.97 -9.96 8.90
CA ALA A 147 19.69 -9.38 10.03
C ALA A 147 21.14 -9.88 9.95
N PRO A 148 22.15 -9.01 9.97
CA PRO A 148 23.52 -9.46 10.03
C PRO A 148 23.65 -10.31 11.29
N LEU A 149 23.93 -11.61 11.10
CA LEU A 149 24.33 -12.50 12.18
C LEU A 149 25.50 -11.81 12.90
N PRO A 150 25.47 -11.68 14.24
CA PRO A 150 26.68 -11.27 14.93
C PRO A 150 27.77 -12.29 14.61
N ASP A 151 28.88 -11.82 14.07
CA ASP A 151 30.10 -12.61 13.91
C ASP A 151 30.40 -13.29 15.25
N ASP A 152 30.29 -14.62 15.26
CA ASP A 152 30.81 -15.48 16.32
C ASP A 152 32.34 -15.37 16.26
N ALA A 153 32.84 -14.28 16.83
CA ALA A 153 34.25 -14.10 17.13
C ALA A 153 34.56 -15.01 18.31
N GLY A 154 34.95 -16.24 18.00
CA GLY A 154 35.66 -17.09 18.94
C GLY A 154 36.91 -16.38 19.44
N ASP A 155 37.12 -16.40 20.75
CA ASP A 155 38.37 -16.08 21.39
C ASP A 155 38.62 -17.15 22.49
N ASP A 156 39.61 -17.99 22.19
CA ASP A 156 40.43 -18.90 23.02
C ASP A 156 39.80 -19.70 24.19
#